data_AF-A0A7Y3IS15-F1
#
_entry.id   AF-A0A7Y3IS15-F1
#
_cell.length_a   1.000
_cell.length_b   1.000
_cell.length_c   1.000
_cell.angle_alpha   90.00
_cell.angle_beta   90.00
_cell.angle_gamma   90.00
#
_symmetry.space_group_name_H-M   'P 1'
#
loop_
_entity.id
_entity.type
_entity.pdbx_description
1 polymer ?
#
loop_
_entity_poly.entity_id
_entity_poly.type
_entity_poly.pdbx_seq_one_letter_code
_entity_poly.pdbx_strand_id
1 'polypeptide(L)'
;MYFLIFLPFVLQTILIGADEYFFHIKRGLPKWERIGHPLDTLTVLSCFLFILLIPFTEEKISLYACLAIFSCIFVTKDEFIHKHHCPASEQWLHALLFINHPILLTLAGCLWPLIHQKNSFAWLDAMLVHSDMIRIFIMAQCAFITLFLLYQIIYWNMIWKNPEKS
;
A
#
# COMPACT_ATOMS: atom_id res chain seq x y z
N MET A 1 -17.33 0.31 -16.72
CA MET A 1 -17.15 -0.96 -15.98
C MET A 1 -15.73 -1.14 -15.47
N TYR A 2 -14.69 -0.88 -16.28
CA TYR A 2 -13.28 -1.02 -15.88
C TYR A 2 -12.81 -0.14 -14.71
N PHE A 3 -13.45 1.01 -14.47
CA PHE A 3 -13.09 1.90 -13.35
C PHE A 3 -13.17 1.23 -11.97
N LEU A 4 -13.93 0.14 -11.83
CA LEU A 4 -14.00 -0.63 -10.58
C LEU A 4 -12.64 -1.22 -10.17
N ILE A 5 -11.71 -1.40 -11.11
CA ILE A 5 -10.35 -1.88 -10.80
C ILE A 5 -9.55 -0.90 -9.94
N PHE A 6 -9.91 0.39 -9.97
CA PHE A 6 -9.25 1.42 -9.17
C PHE A 6 -9.86 1.54 -7.76
N LEU A 7 -11.02 0.93 -7.51
CA LEU A 7 -11.72 1.03 -6.24
C LEU A 7 -10.87 0.51 -5.06
N PRO A 8 -10.18 -0.65 -5.15
CA PRO A 8 -9.32 -1.12 -4.05
C PRO A 8 -8.18 -0.15 -3.71
N PHE A 9 -7.63 0.55 -4.70
CA PHE A 9 -6.58 1.56 -4.49
C PHE A 9 -7.12 2.77 -3.71
N VAL A 10 -8.26 3.31 -4.16
CA VAL A 10 -8.92 4.44 -3.49
C VAL A 10 -9.36 4.05 -2.08
N LEU A 11 -9.93 2.86 -1.91
CA LEU A 11 -10.34 2.34 -0.62
C LEU A 11 -9.15 2.21 0.32
N GLN A 12 -8.02 1.66 -0.14
CA GLN A 12 -6.80 1.57 0.68
C GLN A 12 -6.38 2.95 1.19
N THR A 13 -6.33 3.96 0.31
CA THR A 13 -5.96 5.33 0.71
C THR A 13 -6.90 5.90 1.75
N ILE A 14 -8.21 5.70 1.59
CA ILE A 14 -9.22 6.19 2.54
C ILE A 14 -9.07 5.48 3.90
N LEU A 15 -8.92 4.16 3.90
CA LEU A 15 -8.81 3.37 5.13
C LEU A 15 -7.53 3.71 5.90
N ILE A 16 -6.39 3.85 5.21
CA ILE A 16 -5.12 4.28 5.84
C ILE A 16 -5.27 5.70 6.41
N GLY A 17 -5.90 6.61 5.65
CA GLY A 17 -6.14 7.98 6.12
C GLY A 17 -7.07 8.03 7.34
N ALA A 18 -8.08 7.18 7.39
CA ALA A 18 -8.97 7.04 8.53
C ALA A 18 -8.21 6.49 9.76
N ASP A 19 -7.35 5.49 9.55
CA ASP A 19 -6.52 4.91 10.60
C ASP A 19 -5.62 5.95 11.26
N GLU A 20 -4.91 6.68 10.40
CA GLU A 20 -3.99 7.75 10.80
C GLU A 20 -4.72 8.87 11.56
N TYR A 21 -5.82 9.39 11.00
CA TYR A 21 -6.46 10.58 11.54
C TYR A 21 -7.31 10.30 12.79
N PHE A 22 -8.05 9.19 12.82
CA PHE A 22 -8.97 8.90 13.91
C PHE A 22 -8.35 8.11 15.05
N PHE A 23 -7.40 7.20 14.76
CA PHE A 23 -6.79 6.32 15.76
C PHE A 23 -5.39 6.77 16.13
N HIS A 24 -4.45 6.84 15.18
CA HIS A 24 -3.04 7.13 15.49
C HIS A 24 -2.84 8.49 16.13
N ILE A 25 -3.40 9.57 15.57
CA ILE A 25 -3.27 10.92 16.16
C ILE A 25 -3.82 10.95 17.59
N LYS A 26 -4.94 10.26 17.84
CA LYS A 26 -5.62 10.28 19.14
C LYS A 26 -4.88 9.47 20.21
N ARG A 27 -4.42 8.26 19.88
CA ARG A 27 -3.77 7.35 20.86
C ARG A 27 -2.25 7.52 20.93
N GLY A 28 -1.66 8.15 19.92
CA GLY A 28 -0.22 8.20 19.72
C GLY A 28 0.35 6.89 19.16
N LEU A 29 1.59 6.93 18.69
CA LEU A 29 2.21 5.78 18.04
C LEU A 29 3.38 5.23 18.89
N PRO A 30 3.31 3.97 19.36
CA PRO A 30 4.41 3.36 20.12
C PRO A 30 5.66 3.17 19.27
N LYS A 31 6.82 3.01 19.91
CA LYS A 31 8.14 2.94 19.22
C LYS A 31 8.19 1.87 18.13
N TRP A 32 7.55 0.72 18.35
CA TRP A 32 7.55 -0.37 17.38
C TRP A 32 6.80 0.00 16.10
N GLU A 33 5.57 0.51 16.22
CA GLU A 33 4.75 0.98 15.10
C GLU A 33 5.42 2.13 14.33
N ARG A 34 6.15 3.03 15.02
CA ARG A 34 6.90 4.13 14.37
C ARG A 34 8.02 3.69 13.44
N ILE A 35 8.54 2.47 13.61
CA ILE A 35 9.54 1.85 12.73
C ILE A 35 8.86 0.87 11.78
N GLY A 36 7.89 0.10 12.29
CA GLY A 36 7.11 -0.87 11.53
C GLY A 36 6.40 -0.23 10.34
N HIS A 37 5.60 0.81 10.57
CA HIS A 37 4.76 1.41 9.53
C HIS A 37 5.56 1.99 8.34
N PRO A 38 6.70 2.68 8.54
CA PRO A 38 7.58 3.04 7.44
C PRO A 38 8.10 1.83 6.64
N LEU A 39 8.45 0.73 7.31
CA LEU A 39 8.91 -0.48 6.63
C LEU A 39 7.78 -1.13 5.83
N ASP A 40 6.56 -1.18 6.37
CA ASP A 40 5.37 -1.67 5.66
C ASP A 40 5.15 -0.87 4.39
N THR A 41 5.10 0.46 4.51
CA THR A 41 4.96 1.40 3.41
C THR A 41 6.06 1.22 2.36
N LEU A 42 7.31 0.97 2.80
CA LEU A 42 8.42 0.69 1.91
C LEU A 42 8.25 -0.64 1.15
N THR A 43 7.71 -1.69 1.77
CA THR A 43 7.43 -2.95 1.04
C THR A 43 6.38 -2.77 -0.04
N VAL A 44 5.33 -1.97 0.23
CA VAL A 44 4.30 -1.61 -0.77
C VAL A 44 4.91 -0.77 -1.88
N LEU A 45 5.65 0.29 -1.52
CA LEU A 45 6.32 1.18 -2.48
C LEU A 45 7.26 0.39 -3.39
N SER A 46 7.97 -0.60 -2.86
CA SER A 46 8.85 -1.47 -3.64
C SER A 46 8.08 -2.24 -4.71
N CYS A 47 6.88 -2.75 -4.40
CA CYS A 47 6.03 -3.42 -5.39
C CYS A 47 5.60 -2.46 -6.51
N PHE A 48 5.19 -1.24 -6.17
CA PHE A 48 4.76 -0.25 -7.17
C PHE A 48 5.93 0.28 -8.02
N LEU A 49 7.08 0.54 -7.41
CA LEU A 49 8.30 0.91 -8.13
C LEU A 49 8.74 -0.22 -9.06
N PHE A 50 8.61 -1.48 -8.64
CA PHE A 50 8.95 -2.62 -9.48
C PHE A 50 8.13 -2.65 -10.77
N ILE A 51 6.80 -2.52 -10.70
CA ILE A 51 5.96 -2.54 -11.92
C ILE A 51 6.17 -1.30 -12.81
N LEU A 52 6.56 -0.15 -12.24
CA LEU A 52 6.84 1.06 -13.02
C LEU A 52 8.19 0.99 -13.72
N LEU A 53 9.23 0.50 -13.04
CA LEU A 53 10.62 0.59 -13.50
C LEU A 53 11.08 -0.65 -14.25
N ILE A 54 10.50 -1.82 -13.95
CA ILE A 54 10.91 -3.08 -14.55
C ILE A 54 10.00 -3.40 -15.73
N PRO A 55 10.54 -3.59 -16.95
CA PRO A 55 9.73 -3.97 -18.11
C PRO A 55 9.03 -5.31 -17.88
N PHE A 56 7.75 -5.37 -18.22
CA PHE A 56 6.94 -6.59 -18.09
C PHE A 56 7.51 -7.71 -18.98
N THR A 57 7.80 -8.85 -18.35
CA THR A 57 8.11 -10.15 -18.95
C THR A 57 7.53 -11.25 -18.08
N GLU A 58 7.10 -12.36 -18.67
CA GLU A 58 6.47 -13.48 -17.95
C GLU A 58 7.39 -14.07 -16.86
N GLU A 59 8.70 -14.14 -17.14
CA GLU A 59 9.72 -14.63 -16.21
C GLU A 59 9.75 -13.85 -14.88
N LYS A 60 9.49 -12.55 -14.91
CA LYS A 60 9.57 -11.66 -13.75
C LYS A 60 8.29 -11.62 -12.92
N ILE A 61 7.22 -12.28 -13.36
CA ILE A 61 5.97 -12.39 -12.59
C ILE A 61 6.25 -13.09 -11.25
N SER A 62 7.07 -14.13 -11.25
CA SER A 62 7.46 -14.85 -10.03
C SER A 62 8.13 -13.93 -9.00
N LEU A 63 9.03 -13.05 -9.45
CA LEU A 63 9.72 -12.09 -8.60
C LEU A 63 8.75 -11.05 -8.02
N TYR A 64 7.84 -10.51 -8.85
CA TYR A 64 6.79 -9.62 -8.37
C TYR A 64 5.88 -10.30 -7.34
N ALA A 65 5.46 -11.54 -7.61
CA ALA A 65 4.63 -12.31 -6.69
C ALA A 65 5.34 -12.53 -5.34
N CYS A 66 6.64 -12.83 -5.34
CA CYS A 66 7.43 -12.93 -4.12
C CYS A 66 7.45 -11.61 -3.33
N LEU A 67 7.64 -10.46 -4.00
CA LEU A 67 7.59 -9.15 -3.34
C LEU A 67 6.21 -8.85 -2.74
N ALA A 68 5.14 -9.13 -3.49
CA ALA A 68 3.77 -8.89 -3.04
C ALA A 68 3.39 -9.80 -1.85
N ILE A 69 3.70 -11.10 -1.92
CA ILE A 69 3.48 -12.04 -0.82
C ILE A 69 4.29 -11.64 0.41
N PHE A 70 5.56 -11.26 0.22
CA PHE A 70 6.39 -10.76 1.31
C PHE A 70 5.75 -9.54 1.96
N SER A 71 5.32 -8.54 1.18
CA SER A 71 4.61 -7.37 1.72
C SER A 71 3.35 -7.76 2.51
N CYS A 72 2.53 -8.67 1.97
CA CYS A 72 1.33 -9.15 2.66
C CYS A 72 1.62 -9.85 3.99
N ILE A 73 2.66 -10.67 4.05
CA ILE A 73 3.07 -11.34 5.30
C ILE A 73 3.69 -10.32 6.25
N PHE A 74 4.52 -9.42 5.75
CA PHE A 74 5.28 -8.47 6.56
C PHE A 74 4.37 -7.57 7.39
N VAL A 75 3.28 -7.05 6.81
CA VAL A 75 2.32 -6.20 7.54
C VAL A 75 1.60 -6.92 8.68
N THR A 76 1.50 -8.26 8.65
CA THR A 76 0.84 -9.02 9.73
C THR A 76 1.59 -8.96 11.06
N LYS A 77 2.87 -8.56 11.04
CA LYS A 77 3.68 -8.38 12.26
C LYS A 77 3.07 -7.40 13.26
N ASP A 78 2.28 -6.43 12.77
CA ASP A 78 1.74 -5.38 13.64
C ASP A 78 0.60 -5.90 14.51
N GLU A 79 -0.03 -7.02 14.14
CA GLU A 79 -1.10 -7.62 14.93
C GLU A 79 -0.62 -8.04 16.33
N PHE A 80 0.66 -8.38 16.47
CA PHE A 80 1.25 -8.68 17.78
C PHE A 80 1.24 -7.47 18.73
N ILE A 81 1.24 -6.26 18.19
CA ILE A 81 1.16 -5.00 18.94
C ILE A 81 -0.29 -4.52 19.03
N HIS A 82 -1.04 -4.57 17.92
CA HIS A 82 -2.42 -4.09 17.85
C HIS A 82 -3.34 -4.76 18.87
N LYS A 83 -3.18 -6.06 19.11
CA LYS A 83 -3.96 -6.79 20.13
C LYS A 83 -3.86 -6.20 21.54
N HIS A 84 -2.84 -5.40 21.83
CA HIS A 84 -2.62 -4.78 23.14
C HIS A 84 -3.02 -3.30 23.20
N HIS A 85 -3.03 -2.60 22.06
CA HIS A 85 -3.18 -1.14 22.01
C HIS A 85 -4.44 -0.66 21.28
N CYS A 86 -4.99 -1.48 20.38
CA CYS A 86 -6.09 -1.08 19.50
C CYS A 86 -7.44 -1.47 20.12
N PRO A 87 -8.43 -0.56 20.20
CA PRO A 87 -9.81 -0.92 20.49
C PRO A 87 -10.40 -1.74 19.34
N ALA A 88 -11.53 -2.41 19.59
CA ALA A 88 -12.20 -3.26 18.61
C ALA A 88 -12.53 -2.56 17.27
N SER A 89 -12.80 -1.25 17.30
CA SER A 89 -13.07 -0.47 16.10
C SER A 89 -11.84 -0.27 15.20
N GLU A 90 -10.67 -0.07 15.81
CA GLU A 90 -9.39 0.06 15.07
C GLU A 90 -9.00 -1.31 14.50
N GLN A 91 -9.15 -2.37 15.29
CA GLN A 91 -8.95 -3.75 14.84
C GLN A 91 -9.83 -4.13 13.63
N TRP A 92 -11.10 -3.70 13.63
CA TRP A 92 -11.97 -3.90 12.47
C TRP A 92 -11.49 -3.15 11.22
N LEU A 93 -11.00 -1.91 11.38
CA LEU A 93 -10.40 -1.16 10.27
C LEU A 93 -9.15 -1.86 9.74
N HIS A 94 -8.29 -2.38 10.62
CA HIS A 94 -7.10 -3.14 10.25
C HIS A 94 -7.44 -4.42 9.49
N ALA A 95 -8.51 -5.13 9.89
CA ALA A 95 -9.00 -6.28 9.14
C ALA A 95 -9.40 -5.92 7.70
N LEU A 96 -10.06 -4.77 7.48
CA LEU A 96 -10.37 -4.29 6.14
C LEU A 96 -9.12 -3.96 5.34
N LEU A 97 -8.14 -3.31 5.96
CA LEU A 97 -6.83 -3.02 5.35
C LEU A 97 -6.11 -4.32 4.96
N PHE A 98 -6.09 -5.34 5.82
CA PHE A 98 -5.46 -6.63 5.53
C PHE A 98 -6.15 -7.40 4.40
N ILE A 99 -7.48 -7.31 4.27
CA ILE A 99 -8.21 -7.93 3.15
C ILE A 99 -7.91 -7.19 1.85
N ASN A 100 -7.91 -5.86 1.88
CA ASN A 100 -7.77 -5.04 0.69
C ASN A 100 -6.33 -5.00 0.14
N HIS A 101 -5.33 -5.15 1.01
CA HIS A 101 -3.90 -5.15 0.65
C HIS A 101 -3.50 -6.18 -0.42
N PRO A 102 -3.76 -7.50 -0.28
CA PRO A 102 -3.43 -8.49 -1.32
C PRO A 102 -4.23 -8.28 -2.61
N ILE A 103 -5.47 -7.78 -2.52
CA ILE A 103 -6.30 -7.44 -3.69
C ILE A 103 -5.62 -6.33 -4.49
N LEU A 104 -5.22 -5.25 -3.81
CA LEU A 104 -4.54 -4.11 -4.43
C LEU A 104 -3.23 -4.53 -5.10
N LEU A 105 -2.38 -5.30 -4.40
CA LEU A 105 -1.11 -5.76 -4.97
C LEU A 105 -1.31 -6.72 -6.15
N THR A 106 -2.34 -7.56 -6.11
CA THR A 106 -2.67 -8.43 -7.25
C THR A 106 -3.11 -7.60 -8.45
N LEU A 107 -3.99 -6.62 -8.25
CA LEU A 107 -4.45 -5.73 -9.31
C LEU A 107 -3.30 -4.89 -9.90
N ALA A 108 -2.39 -4.41 -9.07
CA ALA A 108 -1.19 -3.71 -9.54
C ALA A 108 -0.34 -4.62 -10.45
N GLY A 109 -0.21 -5.91 -10.12
CA GLY A 109 0.43 -6.92 -10.97
C GLY A 109 -0.33 -7.17 -12.27
N CYS A 110 -1.65 -7.25 -12.24
CA CYS A 110 -2.48 -7.40 -13.44
C CYS A 110 -2.41 -6.18 -14.37
N LEU A 111 -2.24 -4.97 -13.83
CA LEU A 111 -2.11 -3.73 -14.59
C LEU A 111 -0.70 -3.53 -15.16
N TRP A 112 0.32 -4.23 -14.64
CA TRP A 112 1.72 -4.07 -15.04
C TRP A 112 1.98 -4.20 -16.55
N PRO A 113 1.39 -5.16 -17.30
CA PRO A 113 1.55 -5.25 -18.75
C PRO A 113 1.05 -4.01 -19.48
N LEU A 114 -0.07 -3.44 -19.03
CA LEU A 114 -0.69 -2.25 -19.62
C LEU A 114 0.19 -1.02 -19.45
N ILE A 115 0.88 -0.89 -18.32
CA ILE A 115 1.85 0.19 -18.05
C ILE A 115 2.97 0.20 -19.10
N HIS A 116 3.37 -0.99 -19.58
CA HIS A 116 4.41 -1.17 -20.59
C HIS A 116 3.86 -1.42 -22.00
N GLN A 117 2.58 -1.11 -22.24
CA GLN A 117 1.90 -1.24 -23.54
C GLN A 117 2.00 -2.65 -24.14
N LYS A 118 1.95 -3.69 -23.29
CA LYS A 118 1.93 -5.09 -23.71
C LYS A 118 0.55 -5.71 -23.45
N ASN A 119 0.09 -6.50 -24.42
CA ASN A 119 -1.07 -7.37 -24.22
C ASN A 119 -0.67 -8.56 -23.36
N SER A 120 -1.61 -9.03 -22.54
CA SER A 120 -1.38 -10.15 -21.61
C SER A 120 -2.68 -10.87 -21.30
N PHE A 121 -3.68 -10.15 -20.78
CA PHE A 121 -4.98 -10.71 -20.42
C PHE A 121 -6.07 -10.19 -21.34
N ALA A 122 -6.78 -11.09 -22.02
CA ALA A 122 -7.83 -10.74 -22.98
C ALA A 122 -8.93 -9.82 -22.39
N TRP A 123 -9.23 -9.95 -21.10
CA TRP A 123 -10.24 -9.11 -20.43
C TRP A 123 -9.77 -7.67 -20.16
N LEU A 124 -8.46 -7.41 -20.27
CA LEU A 124 -7.83 -6.08 -20.12
C LEU A 124 -7.54 -5.38 -21.46
N ASP A 125 -7.74 -6.04 -22.60
CA ASP A 125 -7.41 -5.48 -23.91
C ASP A 125 -8.15 -4.15 -24.19
N ALA A 126 -9.40 -4.01 -23.71
CA ALA A 126 -10.15 -2.76 -23.83
C ALA A 126 -9.51 -1.60 -23.04
N MET A 127 -8.71 -1.89 -22.01
CA MET A 127 -8.01 -0.88 -21.21
C MET A 127 -6.67 -0.46 -21.81
N LEU A 128 -6.14 -1.16 -22.83
CA LEU A 128 -4.87 -0.80 -23.46
C LEU A 128 -4.89 0.61 -24.06
N VAL A 129 -6.03 1.04 -24.59
CA VAL A 129 -6.24 2.40 -25.13
C VAL A 129 -6.00 3.47 -24.06
N HIS A 130 -6.08 3.10 -22.79
CA HIS A 130 -5.87 3.98 -21.64
C HIS A 130 -4.56 3.70 -20.90
N SER A 131 -3.57 3.05 -21.54
CA SER A 131 -2.28 2.70 -20.93
C SER A 131 -1.59 3.89 -20.26
N ASP A 132 -1.62 5.07 -20.90
CA ASP A 132 -0.98 6.28 -20.36
C ASP A 132 -1.70 6.78 -19.10
N MET A 133 -3.03 6.72 -19.06
CA MET A 133 -3.80 7.06 -17.86
C MET A 133 -3.50 6.09 -16.72
N ILE A 134 -3.40 4.79 -17.01
CA ILE A 134 -3.05 3.77 -16.01
C ILE A 134 -1.64 4.03 -15.47
N ARG A 135 -0.67 4.32 -16.35
CA ARG A 135 0.69 4.65 -15.93
C ARG A 135 0.73 5.90 -15.05
N ILE A 136 0.05 6.97 -15.44
CA ILE A 136 -0.06 8.20 -14.64
C ILE A 136 -0.69 7.89 -13.27
N PHE A 137 -1.75 7.07 -13.25
CA PHE A 137 -2.39 6.67 -12.00
C PHE A 137 -1.41 5.93 -11.07
N ILE A 138 -0.67 4.94 -11.57
CA ILE A 138 0.30 4.19 -10.77
C ILE A 138 1.46 5.09 -10.32
N MET A 139 1.91 6.03 -11.16
CA MET A 139 2.90 7.04 -10.76
C MET A 139 2.37 7.94 -9.64
N ALA A 140 1.11 8.36 -9.71
CA ALA A 140 0.47 9.14 -8.65
C ALA A 140 0.38 8.32 -7.34
N GLN A 141 0.03 7.04 -7.40
CA GLN A 141 0.05 6.14 -6.24
C GLN A 141 1.46 6.07 -5.62
N CYS A 142 2.51 5.87 -6.43
CA CYS A 142 3.90 5.93 -5.94
C CYS A 142 4.23 7.24 -5.24
N ALA A 143 3.83 8.37 -5.82
CA ALA A 143 4.07 9.68 -5.24
C ALA A 143 3.36 9.83 -3.89
N PHE A 144 2.08 9.43 -3.80
CA PHE A 144 1.33 9.47 -2.54
C PHE A 144 1.93 8.56 -1.47
N ILE A 145 2.30 7.32 -1.82
CA ILE A 145 2.95 6.38 -0.90
C ILE A 145 4.29 6.95 -0.41
N THR A 146 5.08 7.58 -1.30
CA THR A 146 6.34 8.22 -0.93
C THR A 146 6.12 9.40 0.02
N LEU A 147 5.14 10.26 -0.26
CA LEU A 147 4.78 11.37 0.62
C LEU A 147 4.31 10.86 1.98
N PHE A 148 3.52 9.79 2.01
CA PHE A 148 3.07 9.17 3.25
C PHE A 148 4.23 8.54 4.05
N LEU A 149 5.18 7.87 3.38
CA LEU A 149 6.40 7.37 4.01
C LEU A 149 7.22 8.50 4.65
N LEU A 150 7.42 9.59 3.92
CA LEU A 150 8.12 10.78 4.44
C LEU A 150 7.37 11.39 5.62
N TYR A 151 6.04 11.49 5.54
CA TYR A 151 5.20 11.92 6.64
C TYR A 151 5.40 11.01 7.87
N GLN A 152 5.33 9.68 7.73
CA GLN A 152 5.52 8.75 8.84
C GLN A 152 6.89 8.91 9.51
N ILE A 153 7.95 9.06 8.71
CA ILE A 153 9.31 9.26 9.22
C ILE A 153 9.41 10.62 9.93
N ILE A 154 9.02 11.70 9.27
CA ILE A 154 9.22 13.06 9.80
C ILE A 154 8.29 13.33 10.99
N TYR A 155 6.99 13.12 10.81
CA TYR A 155 6.01 13.45 11.84
C TYR A 155 6.18 12.58 13.08
N TRP A 156 6.13 11.25 12.95
CA TRP A 156 6.14 10.37 14.11
C TRP A 156 7.51 10.19 14.77
N ASN A 157 8.61 10.29 14.02
CA ASN A 157 9.95 10.11 14.58
C ASN A 157 10.67 11.41 14.94
N MET A 158 10.36 12.54 14.29
CA MET A 158 11.08 13.81 14.53
C MET A 158 10.22 14.89 15.20
N ILE A 159 8.97 15.06 14.79
CA ILE A 159 8.12 16.17 15.27
C ILE A 159 7.35 15.75 16.54
N TRP A 160 6.74 14.57 16.53
CA TRP A 160 5.90 14.10 17.61
C TRP A 160 6.74 13.74 18.83
N LYS A 161 6.70 14.62 19.84
CA LYS A 161 7.30 14.42 21.15
C LYS A 161 6.23 13.84 22.07
N ASN A 162 6.38 12.56 22.39
CA ASN A 162 5.44 11.83 23.24
C ASN A 162 5.25 12.56 24.59
N PRO A 163 4.03 12.89 25.05
CA PRO A 163 3.82 13.61 26.30
C PRO A 163 4.22 12.85 27.57
N GLU A 164 4.50 11.55 27.50
CA GLU A 164 4.72 10.73 28.71
C GLU A 164 6.16 10.28 28.98
N LYS A 165 7.15 10.69 28.17
CA LYS A 165 8.59 10.50 28.50
C LYS A 165 9.45 11.65 27.96
N SER A 166 9.36 12.81 28.61
CA SER A 166 10.49 13.73 28.79
C SER A 166 10.91 13.70 30.25
#